data_AF-A0A7H4MSF9-F1
#
_entry.id   AF-A0A7H4MSF9-F1
#
_cell.length_a   1.000
_cell.length_b   1.000
_cell.length_c   1.000
_cell.angle_alpha   90.00
_cell.angle_beta   90.00
_cell.angle_gamma   90.00
#
_symmetry.space_group_name_H-M   'P 1'
#
loop_
_entity.id
_entity.type
_entity.pdbx_description
1 polymer ?
#
loop_
_entity_poly.entity_id
_entity_poly.type
_entity_poly.pdbx_seq_one_letter_code
_entity_poly.pdbx_strand_id
1 'polypeptide(L)'
;MKRTKKINHSSFRKSWSARHLTPVALAVTAVFMLAGCEKSDETVSLYQNADDCSAANPGKAAECTTAYTNAVKEAERTAPKYATREDCVAEFGEGQCQQTPAQAGVARKTRRRRKAAAASGCR
;
A
#
# COMPACT_ATOMS: atom_id res chain seq x y z
N MET A 1 16.68 -35.46 58.75
CA MET A 1 16.62 -35.00 57.35
C MET A 1 17.95 -34.36 56.96
N LYS A 2 18.45 -34.54 55.73
CA LYS A 2 19.70 -33.91 55.26
C LYS A 2 19.40 -32.55 54.61
N ARG A 3 19.66 -31.43 55.29
CA ARG A 3 19.52 -30.07 54.74
C ARG A 3 20.78 -29.70 53.95
N THR A 4 20.65 -29.47 52.64
CA THR A 4 21.78 -29.13 51.76
C THR A 4 22.45 -27.83 52.19
N LYS A 5 23.74 -27.88 52.57
CA LYS A 5 24.49 -26.74 53.13
C LYS A 5 24.94 -25.69 52.09
N LYS A 6 24.87 -25.98 50.79
CA LYS A 6 25.18 -25.04 49.70
C LYS A 6 24.06 -25.09 48.67
N ILE A 7 23.26 -24.02 48.60
CA ILE A 7 22.21 -23.83 47.59
C ILE A 7 22.68 -22.73 46.64
N ASN A 8 22.62 -22.96 45.33
CA ASN A 8 23.01 -21.95 44.35
C ASN A 8 21.90 -20.91 44.17
N HIS A 9 21.84 -19.93 45.06
CA HIS A 9 20.76 -18.93 45.07
C HIS A 9 20.67 -18.08 43.79
N SER A 10 21.73 -17.98 42.97
CA SER A 10 21.66 -17.20 41.72
C SER A 10 20.90 -17.94 40.60
N SER A 11 20.94 -19.29 40.54
CA SER A 11 20.18 -20.06 39.56
C SER A 11 18.67 -20.04 39.78
N PHE A 12 18.22 -19.71 41.00
CA PHE A 12 16.80 -19.60 41.35
C PHE A 12 16.24 -18.17 41.24
N ARG A 13 17.07 -17.17 40.91
CA ARG A 13 16.61 -15.79 40.66
C ARG A 13 16.23 -15.66 39.19
N LYS A 14 15.02 -15.14 38.91
CA LYS A 14 14.60 -14.79 37.53
C LYS A 14 15.63 -13.83 36.92
N SER A 15 16.40 -14.33 35.96
CA SER A 15 17.60 -13.68 35.42
C SER A 15 17.25 -12.56 34.45
N TRP A 16 17.13 -11.34 34.98
CA TRP A 16 16.83 -10.11 34.22
C TRP A 16 17.87 -9.75 33.14
N SER A 17 19.01 -10.46 33.09
CA SER A 17 20.05 -10.36 32.06
C SER A 17 19.56 -10.73 30.66
N ALA A 18 18.51 -11.56 30.54
CA ALA A 18 17.91 -11.90 29.26
C ALA A 18 17.21 -10.70 28.55
N ARG A 19 17.07 -9.54 29.21
CA ARG A 19 16.46 -8.32 28.63
C ARG A 19 17.25 -7.72 27.45
N HIS A 20 18.52 -8.06 27.29
CA HIS A 20 19.28 -7.68 26.10
C HIS A 20 18.98 -8.60 24.90
N LEU A 21 18.37 -9.76 25.13
CA LEU A 21 17.94 -10.70 24.09
C LEU A 21 16.45 -10.52 23.71
N THR A 22 15.62 -9.91 24.55
CA THR A 22 14.21 -9.65 24.22
C THR A 22 13.97 -8.81 22.95
N PRO A 23 14.74 -7.76 22.60
CA PRO A 23 14.54 -7.09 21.30
C PRO A 23 14.92 -7.98 20.11
N VAL A 24 15.96 -8.83 20.25
CA VAL A 24 16.36 -9.80 19.22
C VAL A 24 15.28 -10.87 19.04
N ALA A 25 14.76 -11.42 20.15
CA ALA A 25 13.67 -12.37 20.13
C ALA A 25 12.40 -11.78 19.49
N LEU A 26 12.04 -10.53 19.82
CA LEU A 26 10.91 -9.84 19.18
C LEU A 26 11.10 -9.68 17.68
N ALA A 27 12.27 -9.21 17.22
CA ALA A 27 12.58 -9.07 15.80
C ALA A 27 12.50 -10.42 15.06
N VAL A 28 13.06 -11.49 15.65
CA VAL A 28 12.98 -12.85 15.10
C VAL A 28 11.53 -13.34 15.03
N THR A 29 10.73 -13.17 16.11
CA THR A 29 9.31 -13.55 16.08
C THR A 29 8.49 -12.72 15.09
N ALA A 30 8.84 -11.45 14.87
CA ALA A 30 8.18 -10.61 13.87
C ALA A 30 8.46 -11.14 12.46
N VAL A 31 9.73 -11.44 12.12
CA VAL A 31 10.09 -12.02 10.82
C VAL A 31 9.39 -13.37 10.60
N PHE A 32 9.37 -14.26 11.60
CA PHE A 32 8.65 -15.54 11.49
C PHE A 32 7.12 -15.40 11.43
N MET A 33 6.53 -14.38 12.07
CA MET A 33 5.08 -14.11 11.94
C MET A 33 4.73 -13.49 10.58
N LEU A 34 5.55 -12.59 10.04
CA LEU A 34 5.35 -12.04 8.70
C LEU A 34 5.48 -13.15 7.64
N ALA A 35 6.55 -13.96 7.71
CA ALA A 35 6.74 -15.10 6.81
C ALA A 35 5.68 -16.22 7.04
N GLY A 36 5.19 -16.40 8.26
CA GLY A 36 4.12 -17.36 8.59
C GLY A 36 2.70 -16.89 8.21
N CYS A 37 2.53 -15.62 7.87
CA CYS A 37 1.29 -15.10 7.27
C CYS A 37 1.22 -15.33 5.75
N GLU A 38 2.35 -15.61 5.10
CA GLU A 38 2.42 -16.05 3.71
C GLU A 38 1.81 -17.46 3.58
N LYS A 39 0.50 -17.54 3.37
CA LYS A 39 -0.09 -18.76 2.78
C LYS A 39 0.31 -18.78 1.32
N SER A 40 1.39 -19.51 1.02
CA SER A 40 1.89 -19.75 -0.35
C SER A 40 0.95 -20.64 -1.20
N ASP A 41 -0.34 -20.64 -0.89
CA ASP A 41 -1.40 -21.51 -1.43
C ASP A 41 -2.64 -20.66 -1.80
N GLU A 42 -2.42 -19.63 -2.59
CA GLU A 42 -3.32 -19.33 -3.71
C GLU A 42 -2.47 -19.09 -4.96
N THR A 43 -2.78 -19.79 -6.05
CA THR A 43 -2.30 -19.43 -7.39
C THR A 43 -3.08 -18.21 -7.88
N VAL A 44 -2.81 -17.04 -7.29
CA VAL A 44 -3.47 -15.76 -7.61
C VAL A 44 -3.06 -15.30 -9.00
N SER A 45 -3.73 -15.83 -10.02
CA SER A 45 -3.59 -15.41 -11.41
C SER A 45 -4.11 -13.98 -11.57
N LEU A 46 -3.20 -13.01 -11.55
CA LEU A 46 -3.53 -11.61 -11.74
C LEU A 46 -3.65 -11.29 -13.24
N TYR A 47 -4.82 -10.85 -13.67
CA TYR A 47 -5.11 -10.50 -15.07
C TYR A 47 -5.23 -8.97 -15.22
N GLN A 48 -4.66 -8.40 -16.29
CA GLN A 48 -4.70 -6.95 -16.52
C GLN A 48 -6.00 -6.46 -17.18
N ASN A 49 -6.83 -7.36 -17.69
CA ASN A 49 -8.12 -7.07 -18.32
C ASN A 49 -9.10 -8.25 -18.14
N ALA A 50 -10.36 -8.02 -18.52
CA ALA A 50 -11.41 -9.03 -18.44
C ALA A 50 -11.26 -10.18 -19.45
N ASP A 51 -10.62 -9.93 -20.60
CA ASP A 51 -10.50 -10.90 -21.69
C ASP A 51 -9.47 -12.00 -21.35
N ASP A 52 -8.28 -11.63 -20.86
CA ASP A 52 -7.26 -12.56 -20.35
C ASP A 52 -7.83 -13.45 -19.23
N CYS A 53 -8.56 -12.83 -18.30
CA CYS A 53 -9.26 -13.53 -17.22
C CYS A 53 -10.29 -14.54 -17.77
N SER A 54 -11.08 -14.13 -18.77
CA SER A 54 -12.12 -14.95 -19.39
C SER A 54 -11.55 -16.08 -20.25
N ALA A 55 -10.45 -15.85 -20.95
CA ALA A 55 -9.74 -16.86 -21.74
C ALA A 55 -9.13 -17.94 -20.84
N ALA A 56 -8.56 -17.56 -19.69
CA ALA A 56 -8.07 -18.50 -18.70
C ALA A 56 -9.20 -19.16 -17.88
N ASN A 57 -10.36 -18.52 -17.75
CA ASN A 57 -11.50 -19.01 -16.97
C ASN A 57 -12.83 -18.98 -17.77
N PRO A 58 -13.01 -19.82 -18.81
CA PRO A 58 -14.16 -19.70 -19.73
C PRO A 58 -15.54 -19.79 -19.05
N GLY A 59 -15.65 -20.58 -17.97
CA GLY A 59 -16.88 -20.69 -17.18
C GLY A 59 -17.19 -19.48 -16.28
N LYS A 60 -16.31 -18.47 -16.23
CA LYS A 60 -16.38 -17.32 -15.30
C LYS A 60 -16.27 -15.95 -15.98
N ALA A 61 -16.44 -15.86 -17.31
CA ALA A 61 -16.29 -14.60 -18.06
C ALA A 61 -17.14 -13.43 -17.53
N ALA A 62 -18.35 -13.72 -17.02
CA ALA A 62 -19.21 -12.71 -16.38
C ALA A 62 -18.66 -12.20 -15.04
N GLU A 63 -18.01 -13.08 -14.25
CA GLU A 63 -17.32 -12.71 -13.02
C GLU A 63 -16.08 -11.87 -13.32
N CYS A 64 -15.26 -12.29 -14.31
CA CYS A 64 -14.11 -11.53 -14.81
C CYS A 64 -14.48 -10.11 -15.24
N THR A 65 -15.54 -9.98 -16.05
CA THR A 65 -16.06 -8.69 -16.52
C THR A 65 -16.52 -7.80 -15.36
N THR A 66 -17.23 -8.39 -14.39
CA THR A 66 -17.72 -7.68 -13.19
C THR A 66 -16.58 -7.21 -12.29
N ALA A 67 -15.60 -8.08 -12.03
CA ALA A 67 -14.43 -7.78 -11.21
C ALA A 67 -13.58 -6.67 -11.84
N TYR A 68 -13.30 -6.76 -13.14
CA TYR A 68 -12.56 -5.73 -13.87
C TYR A 68 -13.30 -4.38 -13.88
N THR A 69 -14.62 -4.39 -14.13
CA THR A 69 -15.45 -3.17 -14.10
C THR A 69 -15.44 -2.49 -12.71
N ASN A 70 -15.39 -3.27 -11.64
CA ASN A 70 -15.29 -2.74 -10.28
C ASN A 70 -13.87 -2.22 -9.96
N ALA A 71 -12.82 -2.90 -10.44
CA ALA A 71 -11.44 -2.45 -10.29
C ALA A 71 -11.19 -1.10 -11.01
N VAL A 72 -11.73 -0.91 -12.22
CA VAL A 72 -11.65 0.37 -12.96
C VAL A 72 -12.34 1.51 -12.20
N LYS A 73 -13.54 1.28 -11.66
CA LYS A 73 -14.26 2.28 -10.83
C LYS A 73 -13.52 2.62 -9.54
N GLU A 74 -12.90 1.63 -8.91
CA GLU A 74 -12.10 1.84 -7.70
C GLU A 74 -10.80 2.60 -8.00
N ALA A 75 -10.17 2.35 -9.15
CA ALA A 75 -9.06 3.14 -9.65
C ALA A 75 -9.49 4.60 -9.92
N GLU A 76 -10.61 4.86 -10.61
CA GLU A 76 -11.14 6.23 -10.79
C GLU A 76 -11.42 6.95 -9.46
N ARG A 77 -11.80 6.20 -8.41
CA ARG A 77 -12.09 6.73 -7.07
C ARG A 77 -10.84 7.02 -6.24
N THR A 78 -9.76 6.27 -6.44
CA THR A 78 -8.58 6.27 -5.56
C THR A 78 -7.30 6.82 -6.21
N ALA A 79 -7.20 6.85 -7.54
CA ALA A 79 -6.00 7.28 -8.25
C ALA A 79 -5.64 8.76 -7.97
N PRO A 80 -4.33 9.08 -7.78
CA PRO A 80 -3.88 10.46 -7.65
C PRO A 80 -4.18 11.30 -8.90
N LYS A 81 -4.74 12.50 -8.71
CA LYS A 81 -5.07 13.43 -9.80
C LYS A 81 -3.93 14.42 -10.05
N TYR A 82 -3.12 14.13 -11.06
CA TYR A 82 -2.02 14.99 -11.50
C TYR A 82 -2.50 16.21 -12.30
N ALA A 83 -1.63 17.23 -12.39
CA ALA A 83 -1.91 18.47 -13.12
C ALA A 83 -1.51 18.37 -14.61
N THR A 84 -0.50 17.57 -14.92
CA THR A 84 -0.03 17.25 -16.27
C THR A 84 0.00 15.74 -16.49
N ARG A 85 0.21 15.27 -17.73
CA ARG A 85 0.42 13.84 -18.00
C ARG A 85 1.83 13.42 -17.60
N GLU A 86 2.76 14.36 -17.71
CA GLU A 86 4.19 14.24 -17.50
C GLU A 86 4.50 13.96 -16.02
N ASP A 87 3.84 14.67 -15.09
CA ASP A 87 3.94 14.39 -13.64
C ASP A 87 3.48 12.94 -13.33
N CYS A 88 2.39 12.49 -13.96
CA CYS A 88 1.87 11.14 -13.75
C CYS A 88 2.81 10.07 -14.32
N VAL A 89 3.35 10.28 -15.52
CA VAL A 89 4.27 9.33 -16.18
C VAL A 89 5.62 9.25 -15.44
N ALA A 90 6.06 10.34 -14.81
CA ALA A 90 7.26 10.32 -13.97
C ALA A 90 7.11 9.44 -12.71
N GLU A 91 5.92 9.39 -12.13
CA GLU A 91 5.64 8.66 -10.87
C GLU A 91 5.12 7.22 -11.11
N PHE A 92 4.31 7.00 -12.15
CA PHE A 92 3.64 5.72 -12.44
C PHE A 92 4.07 5.05 -13.76
N GLY A 93 4.88 5.71 -14.59
CA GLY A 93 5.33 5.18 -15.88
C GLY A 93 4.33 5.36 -17.02
N GLU A 94 4.74 4.95 -18.22
CA GLU A 94 3.88 5.02 -19.41
C GLU A 94 2.72 4.00 -19.35
N GLY A 95 1.61 4.33 -20.02
CA GLY A 95 0.40 3.50 -20.06
C GLY A 95 -0.52 3.61 -18.83
N GLN A 96 0.02 3.88 -17.64
CA GLN A 96 -0.78 3.95 -16.40
C GLN A 96 -1.63 5.23 -16.26
N CYS A 97 -1.32 6.27 -17.05
CA CYS A 97 -1.90 7.61 -16.90
C CYS A 97 -3.13 7.84 -17.79
N GLN A 98 -4.33 7.69 -17.21
CA GLN A 98 -5.61 7.93 -17.87
C GLN A 98 -6.05 9.41 -17.84
N GLN A 99 -6.65 9.89 -18.93
CA GLN A 99 -7.15 11.26 -19.06
C GLN A 99 -8.58 11.39 -18.55
N THR A 100 -8.76 11.80 -17.29
CA THR A 100 -10.08 12.12 -16.72
C THR A 100 -10.72 13.30 -17.47
N PRO A 101 -11.99 13.22 -17.90
CA PRO A 101 -12.72 14.36 -18.46
C PRO A 101 -12.65 15.59 -17.55
N ALA A 102 -12.27 16.74 -18.10
CA ALA A 102 -11.78 17.88 -17.33
C ALA A 102 -12.82 18.46 -16.34
N GLN A 103 -12.72 18.04 -15.07
CA GLN A 103 -13.54 18.55 -13.98
C GLN A 103 -13.24 20.05 -13.78
N ALA A 104 -14.16 20.92 -14.22
CA ALA A 104 -13.95 22.34 -14.52
C ALA A 104 -13.69 23.29 -13.30
N GLY A 105 -13.20 22.76 -12.18
CA GLY A 105 -12.88 23.51 -10.96
C GLY A 105 -11.51 24.20 -10.98
N VAL A 106 -10.46 23.54 -11.51
CA VAL A 106 -9.06 23.98 -11.30
C VAL A 106 -8.69 25.25 -12.08
N ALA A 107 -9.11 25.37 -13.34
CA ALA A 107 -8.82 26.52 -14.21
C ALA A 107 -9.40 27.86 -13.71
N ARG A 108 -10.36 27.82 -12.77
CA ARG A 108 -11.00 29.04 -12.23
C ARG A 108 -10.11 29.79 -11.22
N LYS A 109 -9.17 29.11 -10.56
CA LYS A 109 -8.23 29.76 -9.60
C LYS A 109 -7.17 30.59 -10.31
N THR A 110 -6.57 30.08 -11.39
CA THR A 110 -5.52 30.79 -12.16
C THR A 110 -6.06 32.05 -12.86
N ARG A 111 -7.25 31.99 -13.50
CA ARG A 111 -7.90 33.19 -14.05
C ARG A 111 -8.23 34.25 -12.99
N ARG A 112 -8.66 33.87 -11.77
CA ARG A 112 -8.90 34.82 -10.67
C ARG A 112 -7.61 35.49 -10.18
N ARG A 113 -6.51 34.75 -9.98
CA ARG A 113 -5.22 35.34 -9.58
C ARG A 113 -4.68 36.35 -10.61
N ARG A 114 -4.75 36.04 -11.92
CA ARG A 114 -4.32 36.97 -12.97
C ARG A 114 -5.13 38.27 -13.01
N LYS A 115 -6.43 38.27 -12.70
CA LYS A 115 -7.23 39.51 -12.63
C LYS A 115 -6.98 40.37 -11.40
N ALA A 116 -6.46 39.81 -10.30
CA ALA A 116 -6.15 40.55 -9.08
C ALA A 116 -4.79 41.29 -9.14
N ALA A 117 -3.81 40.73 -9.85
CA ALA A 117 -2.45 41.27 -9.93
C ALA A 117 -2.31 42.57 -10.76
N ALA A 118 -3.36 42.98 -11.50
CA ALA A 118 -3.34 44.14 -12.39
C ALA A 118 -3.82 45.46 -11.75
N ALA A 119 -4.09 45.48 -10.44
CA ALA A 119 -4.80 46.57 -9.77
C ALA A 119 -4.04 47.22 -8.58
N SER A 120 -2.75 46.92 -8.41
CA SER A 120 -1.93 47.47 -7.32
C SER A 120 -0.58 47.98 -7.86
N GLY A 121 -0.61 49.16 -8.49
CA GLY A 121 0.62 49.88 -8.82
C GLY A 121 1.22 50.55 -7.60
N CYS A 122 2.54 50.45 -7.42
CA CYS A 122 3.26 51.30 -6.47
C CYS A 122 3.34 52.74 -6.99
N ARG A 123 3.40 53.70 -6.06
CA ARG A 123 3.57 55.14 -6.29
C ARG A 123 4.45 55.72 -5.19
#